data_AF-A0A497I7M2-F1
#
_entry.id   AF-A0A497I7M2-F1
#
_cell.length_a   1.000
_cell.length_b   1.000
_cell.length_c   1.000
_cell.angle_alpha   90.00
_cell.angle_beta   90.00
_cell.angle_gamma   90.00
#
_symmetry.space_group_name_H-M   'P 1'
#
loop_
_entity.id
_entity.type
_entity.pdbx_description
1 polymer ?
#
loop_
_entity_poly.entity_id
_entity_poly.type
_entity_poly.pdbx_seq_one_letter_code
_entity_poly.pdbx_strand_id
1 'polypeptide(L)'
;VGLQCTGTADASANDNISFYIRNQGDSITNTSWIITVIDSATDSTTYVGTFNVSEGDGTLVTGDISDLTTVQINGSLIESTKSYTIRLNAPGGGEQSATCTAS
;
A
#
# COMPACT_ATOMS: atom_id res chain seq x y z
N VAL A 1 -14.37 8.89 2.82
CA VAL A 1 -13.57 7.81 2.20
C VAL A 1 -12.86 7.05 3.31
N GLY A 2 -12.94 5.72 3.33
CA GLY A 2 -12.20 4.88 4.26
C GLY A 2 -11.52 3.77 3.46
N LEU A 3 -10.23 3.56 3.64
CA LEU A 3 -9.53 2.41 3.06
C LEU A 3 -8.98 1.58 4.20
N GLN A 4 -9.08 0.28 4.06
CA GLN A 4 -8.37 -0.64 4.94
C GLN A 4 -7.37 -1.40 4.09
N CYS A 5 -6.09 -1.28 4.42
CA CYS A 5 -5.05 -2.07 3.79
C CYS A 5 -4.52 -3.11 4.79
N THR A 6 -4.19 -4.28 4.28
CA THR A 6 -3.54 -5.35 5.04
C THR A 6 -2.48 -5.95 4.15
N GLY A 7 -1.25 -5.99 4.64
CA GLY A 7 -0.12 -6.42 3.84
C GLY A 7 1.00 -7.01 4.67
N THR A 8 1.98 -7.51 3.94
CA THR A 8 3.24 -8.06 4.44
C THR A 8 4.37 -7.37 3.72
N ALA A 9 5.42 -7.02 4.45
CA ALA A 9 6.69 -6.63 3.87
C ALA A 9 7.64 -7.84 3.92
N ASP A 10 8.26 -8.15 2.78
CA ASP A 10 9.21 -9.24 2.60
C ASP A 10 10.60 -8.63 2.36
N ALA A 11 11.50 -8.83 3.33
CA ALA A 11 12.90 -8.40 3.29
C ALA A 11 13.78 -9.32 2.43
N SER A 12 13.27 -9.72 1.26
CA SER A 12 14.02 -10.51 0.28
C SER A 12 14.94 -9.63 -0.57
N ALA A 13 15.70 -10.22 -1.50
CA ALA A 13 16.69 -9.51 -2.33
C ALA A 13 16.14 -8.30 -3.12
N ASN A 14 14.82 -8.17 -3.21
CA ASN A 14 14.11 -7.14 -3.95
C ASN A 14 13.28 -6.20 -3.06
N ASP A 15 13.20 -6.46 -1.75
CA ASP A 15 12.30 -5.84 -0.77
C ASP A 15 10.89 -5.61 -1.32
N ASN A 16 9.99 -6.56 -1.10
CA ASN A 16 8.63 -6.42 -1.60
C ASN A 16 7.68 -5.99 -0.50
N ILE A 17 6.74 -5.12 -0.82
CA ILE A 17 5.54 -4.92 -0.01
C ILE A 17 4.36 -5.41 -0.80
N SER A 18 3.71 -6.43 -0.26
CA SER A 18 2.51 -7.02 -0.84
C SER A 18 1.31 -6.72 0.06
N PHE A 19 0.21 -6.23 -0.50
CA PHE A 19 -0.97 -5.83 0.27
C PHE A 19 -2.28 -5.95 -0.52
N TYR A 20 -3.35 -6.12 0.23
CA TYR A 20 -4.73 -6.00 -0.25
C TYR A 20 -5.32 -4.66 0.22
N ILE A 21 -6.16 -4.04 -0.59
CA ILE A 21 -6.89 -2.82 -0.26
C ILE A 21 -8.38 -3.11 -0.26
N ARG A 22 -9.05 -2.88 0.85
CA ARG A 22 -10.52 -2.81 0.90
C ARG A 22 -10.98 -1.37 0.81
N ASN A 23 -11.87 -1.07 -0.13
CA ASN A 23 -12.56 0.22 -0.14
C ASN A 23 -13.74 0.20 0.83
N GLN A 24 -13.81 1.20 1.71
CA GLN A 24 -14.92 1.45 2.65
C GLN A 24 -15.54 2.84 2.43
N GLY A 25 -15.05 3.59 1.44
CA GLY A 25 -15.51 4.91 1.05
C GLY A 25 -16.22 4.90 -0.30
N ASP A 26 -16.33 6.08 -0.90
CA ASP A 26 -16.84 6.25 -2.26
C ASP A 26 -16.00 5.44 -3.27
N SER A 27 -16.62 5.07 -4.39
CA SER A 27 -15.94 4.32 -5.45
C SER A 27 -14.73 5.09 -6.00
N ILE A 28 -13.62 4.37 -6.17
CA ILE A 28 -12.38 4.94 -6.70
C ILE A 28 -12.08 4.28 -8.04
N THR A 29 -11.81 5.08 -9.06
CA THR A 29 -11.51 4.59 -10.41
C THR A 29 -10.00 4.47 -10.65
N ASN A 30 -9.62 3.59 -11.58
CA ASN A 30 -8.24 3.18 -11.83
C ASN A 30 -7.42 4.38 -12.21
N THR A 31 -6.56 4.74 -11.29
CA THR A 31 -5.69 5.89 -11.40
C THR A 31 -4.40 5.48 -10.71
N SER A 32 -3.29 6.16 -11.03
CA SER A 32 -2.01 5.86 -10.41
C SER A 32 -2.02 6.38 -8.97
N TRP A 33 -1.96 5.47 -8.00
CA TRP A 33 -1.96 5.81 -6.58
C TRP A 33 -0.53 5.99 -6.09
N ILE A 34 -0.34 6.88 -5.12
CA ILE A 34 0.95 7.05 -4.47
C ILE A 34 0.98 6.12 -3.25
N ILE A 35 2.08 5.38 -3.12
CA ILE A 35 2.41 4.63 -1.92
C ILE A 35 3.59 5.30 -1.22
N THR A 36 3.45 5.53 0.08
CA THR A 36 4.52 5.98 0.96
C THR A 36 4.73 4.93 2.03
N VAL A 37 5.97 4.50 2.23
CA VAL A 37 6.34 3.52 3.25
C VAL A 37 7.16 4.24 4.30
N ILE A 38 6.80 3.99 5.56
CA ILE A 38 7.35 4.67 6.71
C ILE A 38 7.79 3.61 7.71
N ASP A 39 9.04 3.67 8.19
CA ASP A 39 9.49 2.87 9.32
C ASP A 39 8.72 3.30 10.57
N SER A 40 7.89 2.42 11.12
CA SER A 40 7.01 2.75 12.24
C SER A 40 7.75 3.08 13.54
N ALA A 41 9.00 2.65 13.69
CA ALA A 41 9.80 2.93 14.88
C ALA A 41 10.42 4.33 14.85
N THR A 42 10.76 4.83 13.66
CA THR A 42 11.45 6.12 13.49
C THR A 42 10.59 7.21 12.88
N ASP A 43 9.40 6.86 12.38
CA ASP A 43 8.51 7.73 11.57
C ASP A 43 9.22 8.33 10.34
N SER A 44 10.24 7.62 9.84
CA SER A 44 11.03 8.03 8.67
C SER A 44 10.46 7.42 7.40
N THR A 45 10.25 8.25 6.38
CA THR A 45 9.86 7.78 5.04
C THR A 45 11.01 6.99 4.43
N THR A 46 10.80 5.70 4.21
CA THR A 46 11.77 4.80 3.58
C THR A 46 11.58 4.73 2.08
N TYR A 47 10.34 4.89 1.59
CA TYR A 47 10.05 4.81 0.15
C TYR A 47 8.83 5.65 -0.24
N VAL A 48 8.87 6.21 -1.45
CA VAL A 48 7.70 6.80 -2.12
C VAL A 48 7.68 6.29 -3.55
N GLY A 49 6.54 5.76 -3.99
CA GLY A 49 6.36 5.24 -5.33
C GLY A 49 4.93 5.37 -5.81
N THR A 50 4.68 4.87 -7.02
CA THR A 50 3.34 4.77 -7.56
C THR A 50 3.00 3.34 -7.94
N PHE A 51 1.73 2.99 -7.84
CA PHE A 51 1.19 1.71 -8.27
C PHE A 51 -0.23 1.89 -8.81
N ASN A 52 -0.73 0.91 -9.56
CA ASN A 52 -2.11 0.89 -10.03
C ASN A 52 -2.85 -0.20 -9.28
N VAL A 53 -4.08 0.09 -8.87
CA VAL A 53 -5.00 -0.92 -8.35
C VAL A 53 -5.65 -1.61 -9.56
N SER A 54 -5.26 -2.85 -9.85
CA SER A 54 -5.89 -3.62 -10.92
C SER A 54 -7.03 -4.44 -10.36
N GLU A 55 -8.26 -3.99 -10.55
CA GLU A 55 -9.45 -4.85 -10.55
C GLU A 55 -10.24 -4.60 -11.83
N GLY A 56 -10.75 -5.65 -12.48
CA GLY A 56 -11.81 -5.59 -13.49
C GLY A 56 -11.77 -4.38 -14.46
N ASP A 57 -12.83 -3.58 -14.44
CA ASP A 57 -12.99 -2.36 -15.26
C ASP A 57 -12.19 -1.16 -14.74
N GLY A 58 -11.45 -1.37 -13.66
CA GLY A 58 -10.64 -0.37 -13.00
C GLY A 58 -11.30 0.30 -11.79
N THR A 59 -12.51 -0.06 -11.38
CA THR A 59 -13.17 0.60 -10.25
C THR A 59 -13.15 -0.27 -9.00
N LEU A 60 -12.65 0.28 -7.89
CA LEU A 60 -12.77 -0.31 -6.56
C LEU A 60 -13.98 0.33 -5.86
N VAL A 61 -15.12 -0.36 -5.80
CA VAL A 61 -16.34 0.20 -5.17
C VAL A 61 -16.40 -0.11 -3.67
N THR A 62 -17.32 0.53 -2.95
CA THR A 62 -17.46 0.33 -1.50
C THR A 62 -17.71 -1.14 -1.17
N GLY A 63 -16.85 -1.72 -0.33
CA GLY A 63 -16.90 -3.10 0.13
C GLY A 63 -15.93 -4.03 -0.60
N ASP A 64 -15.45 -3.66 -1.79
CA ASP A 64 -14.55 -4.47 -2.60
C ASP A 64 -13.17 -4.59 -1.97
N ILE A 65 -12.47 -5.67 -2.29
CA ILE A 65 -11.09 -5.94 -1.88
C ILE A 65 -10.28 -6.17 -3.14
N SER A 66 -9.27 -5.33 -3.37
CA SER A 66 -8.36 -5.43 -4.50
C SER A 66 -7.72 -6.81 -4.64
N ASP A 67 -7.25 -7.12 -5.85
CA ASP A 67 -6.22 -8.15 -6.03
C ASP A 67 -4.95 -7.82 -5.21
N LEU A 68 -4.13 -8.84 -4.96
CA LEU A 68 -2.86 -8.68 -4.26
C LEU A 68 -1.95 -7.74 -5.05
N THR A 69 -1.72 -6.56 -4.51
CA THR A 69 -0.78 -5.58 -5.06
C THR A 69 0.61 -5.85 -4.50
N THR A 70 1.63 -5.88 -5.35
CA THR A 70 3.04 -5.98 -4.92
C THR A 70 3.83 -4.80 -5.45
N VAL A 71 4.48 -4.08 -4.54
CA VAL A 71 5.37 -2.95 -4.83
C VAL A 71 6.79 -3.36 -4.46
N GLN A 72 7.70 -3.28 -5.44
CA GLN A 72 9.11 -3.58 -5.23
C GLN A 72 9.86 -2.32 -4.79
N ILE A 73 10.53 -2.39 -3.64
CA ILE A 73 11.27 -1.30 -3.01
C ILE A 73 12.75 -1.56 -3.21
N ASN A 74 13.25 -1.35 -4.42
CA ASN A 74 14.66 -1.58 -4.72
C ASN A 74 15.58 -0.79 -3.77
N GLY A 75 16.38 -1.47 -2.93
CA GLY A 75 17.39 -0.78 -2.11
C GLY A 75 17.83 -1.39 -0.78
N SER A 76 17.36 -2.57 -0.36
CA SER A 76 17.60 -3.11 1.00
C SER A 76 17.12 -2.16 2.11
N LEU A 77 15.92 -1.59 1.91
CA LEU A 77 15.27 -0.64 2.82
C LEU A 77 14.27 -1.30 3.76
N ILE A 78 13.89 -2.54 3.48
CA ILE A 78 13.04 -3.36 4.36
C ILE A 78 13.93 -4.29 5.17
N GLU A 79 13.93 -4.11 6.48
CA GLU A 79 14.62 -4.99 7.42
C GLU A 79 13.61 -5.97 8.01
N SER A 80 13.97 -7.27 8.00
CA SER A 80 13.20 -8.30 8.69
C SER A 80 12.96 -7.91 10.14
N THR A 81 11.78 -8.22 10.70
CA THR A 81 11.34 -7.90 12.08
C THR A 81 10.94 -6.45 12.36
N LYS A 82 11.11 -5.51 11.41
CA LYS A 82 10.59 -4.15 11.55
C LYS A 82 9.10 -4.06 11.17
N SER A 83 8.42 -3.06 11.75
CA SER A 83 7.05 -2.70 11.36
C SER A 83 7.08 -1.49 10.45
N TYR A 84 6.20 -1.47 9.45
CA TYR A 84 6.11 -0.40 8.47
C TYR A 84 4.68 0.09 8.33
N THR A 85 4.51 1.41 8.29
CA THR A 85 3.24 2.03 7.93
C THR A 85 3.23 2.30 6.44
N ILE A 86 2.22 1.79 5.75
CA ILE A 86 1.95 2.08 4.35
C ILE A 86 0.89 3.17 4.28
N ARG A 87 1.21 4.31 3.70
CA ARG A 87 0.22 5.34 3.33
C ARG A 87 -0.09 5.20 1.85
N LEU A 88 -1.38 5.19 1.53
CA LEU A 88 -1.91 5.09 0.19
C LEU A 88 -2.68 6.37 -0.12
N ASN A 89 -2.28 7.08 -1.17
CA ASN A 89 -2.98 8.27 -1.61
C ASN A 89 -3.67 7.98 -2.96
N ALA A 90 -4.99 7.92 -2.91
CA ALA A 90 -5.85 7.68 -4.06
C ALA A 90 -6.15 9.02 -4.78
N PRO A 91 -5.97 9.10 -6.11
CA PRO A 91 -6.32 10.28 -6.89
C PRO A 91 -7.80 10.64 -6.73
N GLY A 92 -8.08 11.85 -6.23
CA GLY A 92 -9.45 12.32 -5.97
C GLY A 92 -10.14 11.71 -4.73
N GLY A 93 -9.53 10.71 -4.07
CA GLY A 93 -10.08 10.00 -2.91
C GLY A 93 -9.51 10.42 -1.54
N GLY A 94 -8.46 11.25 -1.53
CA GLY A 94 -7.76 11.68 -0.31
C GLY A 94 -6.69 10.68 0.16
N GLU A 95 -5.86 11.10 1.11
CA GLU A 95 -4.82 10.27 1.73
C GLU A 95 -5.45 9.28 2.73
N GLN A 96 -5.00 8.02 2.70
CA GLN A 96 -5.37 6.98 3.65
C GLN A 96 -4.11 6.23 4.10
N SER A 97 -4.17 5.54 5.23
CA SER A 97 -3.02 4.79 5.74
C SER A 97 -3.44 3.47 6.36
N ALA A 98 -2.54 2.49 6.28
CA ALA A 98 -2.64 1.21 6.95
C ALA A 98 -1.27 0.79 7.45
N THR A 99 -1.23 0.07 8.57
CA THR A 99 0.01 -0.46 9.13
C THR A 99 0.17 -1.93 8.73
N CYS A 100 1.36 -2.31 8.29
CA CYS A 100 1.74 -3.69 8.03
C CYS A 100 2.97 -4.08 8.87
N THR A 101 3.18 -5.37 9.07
CA THR A 101 4.40 -5.88 9.72
C THR A 101 5.22 -6.62 8.68
N ALA A 102 6.53 -6.33 8.61
CA ALA A 102 7.43 -7.10 7.77
C ALA A 102 7.71 -8.46 8.44
N SER A 103 7.67 -9.54 7.66
CA SER A 103 7.97 -10.90 8.10
C SER A 103 9.16 -11.44 7.34
#